data_AF-A0A087UXP9-F1
#
_entry.id   AF-A0A087UXP9-F1
#
_cell.length_a   1.000
_cell.length_b   1.000
_cell.length_c   1.000
_cell.angle_alpha   90.00
_cell.angle_beta   90.00
_cell.angle_gamma   90.00
#
_symmetry.space_group_name_H-M   'P 1'
#
loop_
_entity.id
_entity.type
_entity.pdbx_description
1 polymer ?
#
loop_
_entity_poly.entity_id
_entity_poly.type
_entity_poly.pdbx_seq_one_letter_code
_entity_poly.pdbx_strand_id
1 'polypeptide(L)' 'MKAANTKPEDDVMDLTSTEKAEEFQYEDFFREQIDKKKRDHSYRVFKKVNRLAGNFPCAKEYTHGDKDIIVWCS' A
#
# COMPACT_ATOMS: atom_id res chain seq x y z
N MET A 1 43.31 59.90 9.08
CA MET A 1 41.96 59.39 9.40
C MET A 1 41.85 57.99 8.81
N LYS A 2 41.99 56.93 9.61
CA LYS A 2 41.72 55.56 9.16
C LYS A 2 40.37 55.17 9.76
N ALA A 3 39.34 55.05 8.92
CA ALA A 3 38.07 54.47 9.33
C ALA A 3 38.24 52.94 9.37
N ALA A 4 38.15 52.35 10.55
CA ALA A 4 38.04 50.90 10.70
C ALA A 4 36.57 50.53 10.46
N ASN A 5 36.24 50.07 9.26
CA ASN A 5 34.96 49.39 9.03
C ASN A 5 35.09 47.96 9.56
N THR A 6 34.55 47.73 10.74
CA THR A 6 34.28 46.38 11.23
C THR A 6 32.90 45.99 10.71
N LYS A 7 32.84 45.19 9.65
CA LYS A 7 31.62 44.45 9.31
C LYS A 7 31.69 43.14 10.10
N PRO A 8 30.71 42.80 10.96
CA PRO A 8 30.56 41.42 11.35
C PRO A 8 30.02 40.70 10.11
N GLU A 9 30.84 39.82 9.54
CA GLU A 9 30.35 38.84 8.57
C GLU A 9 29.66 37.78 9.43
N ASP A 10 28.33 37.85 9.50
CA ASP A 10 27.54 36.79 10.10
C ASP A 10 27.70 35.55 9.21
N ASP A 11 28.46 34.57 9.69
CA ASP A 11 28.50 33.21 9.15
C ASP A 11 27.13 32.55 9.37
N VAL A 12 26.12 33.00 8.64
CA VAL A 12 24.83 32.32 8.53
C VAL A 12 25.06 31.07 7.71
N MET A 13 25.24 29.93 8.38
CA MET A 13 25.11 28.63 7.73
C MET A 13 23.69 28.53 7.17
N ASP A 14 23.59 28.59 5.85
CA ASP A 14 22.37 28.32 5.12
C ASP A 14 22.01 26.82 5.26
N LEU A 15 21.24 26.51 6.30
CA LEU A 15 20.69 25.18 6.59
C LEU A 15 19.60 24.74 5.59
N THR A 16 19.43 25.44 4.45
CA THR A 16 18.44 25.07 3.43
C THR A 16 18.94 24.03 2.42
N SER A 17 20.19 23.58 2.54
CA SER A 17 20.68 22.40 1.81
C SER A 17 20.22 21.12 2.50
N THR A 18 18.90 20.92 2.56
CA THR A 18 18.32 19.62 2.88
C THR A 18 18.65 18.72 1.69
N GLU A 19 19.76 17.98 1.78
CA GLU A 19 19.95 16.81 0.95
C GLU A 19 18.74 15.92 1.20
N LYS A 20 17.80 15.95 0.26
CA LYS A 20 16.59 15.12 0.29
C LYS A 20 17.09 13.69 0.30
N ALA A 21 17.13 13.07 1.47
CA ALA A 21 17.18 11.63 1.57
C ALA A 21 16.02 11.12 0.73
N GLU A 22 16.32 10.35 -0.33
CA GLU A 22 15.27 9.76 -1.15
C GLU A 22 14.45 8.83 -0.26
N GLU A 23 13.24 9.26 0.07
CA GLU A 23 12.32 8.46 0.85
C GLU A 23 11.89 7.26 0.00
N PHE A 24 11.97 6.06 0.58
CA PHE A 24 11.55 4.86 -0.11
C PHE A 24 10.05 4.92 -0.47
N GLN A 25 9.74 4.71 -1.75
CA GLN A 25 8.37 4.76 -2.27
C GLN A 25 7.62 3.44 -1.99
N TYR A 26 7.12 3.27 -0.78
CA TYR A 26 6.43 2.04 -0.35
C TYR A 26 5.21 1.70 -1.23
N GLU A 27 4.42 2.69 -1.60
CA GLU A 27 3.21 2.52 -2.42
C GLU A 27 3.53 1.88 -3.77
N ASP A 28 4.54 2.40 -4.47
CA ASP A 28 4.96 1.90 -5.78
C ASP A 28 5.51 0.49 -5.67
N PHE A 29 6.35 0.23 -4.65
CA PHE A 29 6.86 -1.11 -4.39
C PHE A 29 5.73 -2.13 -4.19
N PHE A 30 4.74 -1.84 -3.34
CA PHE A 30 3.64 -2.78 -3.07
C PHE A 30 2.74 -2.98 -4.30
N ARG A 31 2.46 -1.93 -5.07
CA ARG A 31 1.72 -2.03 -6.34
C ARG A 31 2.42 -2.99 -7.30
N GLU A 32 3.74 -2.84 -7.49
CA GLU A 32 4.52 -3.74 -8.33
C GLU A 32 4.47 -5.20 -7.84
N GLN A 33 4.56 -5.43 -6.53
CA GLN A 33 4.47 -6.79 -5.98
C GLN A 33 3.08 -7.41 -6.21
N ILE A 34 2.01 -6.64 -6.07
CA ILE A 34 0.65 -7.08 -6.36
C ILE A 34 0.50 -7.40 -7.85
N ASP A 35 1.02 -6.56 -8.73
CA ASP A 35 0.93 -6.77 -10.18
C ASP A 35 1.75 -7.96 -10.66
N LYS A 36 2.88 -8.27 -10.01
CA LYS A 36 3.60 -9.55 -10.21
C LYS A 36 2.68 -10.73 -9.92
N LYS A 37 1.93 -10.69 -8.81
CA LYS A 37 0.97 -11.74 -8.42
C LYS A 37 -0.23 -11.86 -9.34
N LYS A 38 -0.70 -10.74 -9.89
CA LYS A 38 -1.78 -10.77 -10.90
C LYS A 38 -1.30 -11.39 -12.21
N ARG A 39 -0.08 -11.06 -12.65
CA ARG A 39 0.53 -11.58 -13.87
C ARG A 39 0.90 -13.06 -13.78
N ASP A 40 1.35 -13.52 -12.61
CA ASP A 40 1.67 -14.95 -12.38
C ASP A 40 0.43 -15.81 -12.04
N HIS A 41 -0.77 -15.22 -12.08
CA HIS A 41 -2.05 -15.86 -11.72
C HIS A 41 -2.13 -16.44 -10.30
N SER A 42 -1.22 -16.07 -9.40
CA SER A 42 -1.26 -16.48 -7.99
C SER A 42 -2.00 -15.50 -7.09
N TYR A 43 -2.44 -14.35 -7.61
CA TYR A 43 -3.33 -13.42 -6.90
C TYR A 43 -4.69 -14.06 -6.64
N ARG A 44 -5.16 -13.99 -5.39
CA ARG A 44 -6.39 -14.65 -4.95
C ARG A 44 -7.53 -13.65 -4.81
N VAL A 45 -8.66 -13.95 -5.45
CA VAL A 45 -9.94 -13.26 -5.24
C VAL A 45 -10.87 -14.19 -4.49
N PHE A 46 -11.16 -13.86 -3.23
CA PHE A 46 -11.98 -14.71 -2.39
C PHE A 46 -13.48 -14.59 -2.72
N LYS A 47 -14.16 -15.73 -2.79
CA LYS A 47 -15.62 -15.80 -2.83
C LYS A 47 -16.18 -15.59 -1.43
N LYS A 48 -17.20 -14.75 -1.31
CA LYS A 48 -17.90 -14.51 -0.05
C LYS A 48 -18.95 -15.60 0.12
N VAL A 49 -18.68 -16.63 0.91
CA VAL A 49 -19.57 -17.79 1.06
C VAL A 49 -19.96 -17.96 2.53
N ASN A 50 -21.25 -18.11 2.81
CA ASN A 50 -21.79 -18.44 4.12
C ASN A 50 -22.42 -19.85 4.09
N ARG A 51 -21.88 -20.78 4.86
CA ARG A 51 -22.35 -22.18 4.90
C ARG A 51 -23.58 -22.32 5.79
N LEU A 52 -24.58 -23.09 5.36
CA LEU A 52 -25.78 -23.33 6.16
C LEU A 52 -25.54 -24.47 7.15
N ALA A 53 -25.57 -24.14 8.45
CA ALA A 53 -25.43 -25.13 9.51
C ALA A 53 -26.58 -26.16 9.47
N GLY A 54 -26.27 -27.43 9.66
CA GLY A 54 -27.26 -28.52 9.62
C GLY A 54 -27.76 -28.90 8.22
N ASN A 55 -27.36 -28.18 7.17
CA ASN A 55 -27.77 -28.45 5.79
C ASN A 55 -26.58 -28.51 4.83
N PHE A 56 -25.55 -29.28 5.20
CA PHE A 56 -24.43 -29.55 4.30
C PHE A 56 -24.90 -30.34 3.08
N PRO A 57 -24.48 -30.03 1.83
CA PRO A 57 -23.45 -29.07 1.40
C PRO A 57 -23.91 -27.64 1.02
N CYS A 58 -25.10 -27.20 1.42
CA CYS A 58 -25.68 -25.92 0.98
C CYS A 58 -25.01 -24.69 1.62
N ALA A 59 -24.92 -23.61 0.84
CA ALA A 59 -24.38 -22.32 1.26
C ALA A 59 -24.98 -21.16 0.44
N LYS A 60 -24.74 -19.92 0.89
CA LYS A 60 -25.04 -18.69 0.15
C LYS A 60 -23.77 -17.98 -0.29
N GLU A 61 -23.65 -17.60 -1.56
CA GLU A 61 -22.60 -16.71 -2.08
C GLU A 61 -23.09 -15.26 -2.07
N TYR A 62 -22.20 -14.31 -1.74
CA TYR A 62 -22.47 -12.87 -1.67
C TYR A 62 -21.49 -12.00 -2.47
N THR A 63 -20.65 -12.58 -3.35
CA THR A 63 -19.65 -11.78 -4.09
C THR A 63 -20.32 -10.83 -5.10
N HIS A 64 -21.42 -11.24 -5.73
CA HIS A 64 -22.15 -10.44 -6.73
C HIS A 64 -23.66 -10.37 -6.45
N GLY A 65 -24.05 -10.42 -5.18
CA GLY A 65 -25.45 -10.56 -4.75
C GLY A 65 -25.71 -11.88 -4.04
N ASP A 66 -26.92 -12.05 -3.51
CA ASP A 66 -27.34 -13.26 -2.78
C ASP A 66 -27.67 -14.39 -3.79
N LYS A 67 -26.94 -15.50 -3.69
CA LYS A 67 -27.13 -16.67 -4.53
C LYS A 67 -26.97 -17.96 -3.72
N ASP A 68 -27.94 -18.85 -3.82
CA ASP A 68 -27.83 -20.21 -3.26
C ASP A 68 -26.85 -21.05 -4.09
N ILE A 69 -25.92 -21.71 -3.41
CA ILE A 69 -24.87 -22.55 -4.00
C ILE A 69 -24.69 -23.87 -3.22
N ILE A 70 -24.03 -24.83 -3.86
CA ILE A 70 -23.59 -26.07 -3.23
C ILE A 70 -22.06 -26.08 -3.14
N VAL A 71 -21.51 -26.35 -1.96
CA VAL A 71 -20.07 -26.38 -1.70
C VAL A 71 -19.56 -27.81 -1.79
N TRP A 72 -18.71 -28.09 -2.79
CA TRP A 72 -18.08 -29.39 -2.99
C TRP A 72 -16.61 -29.45 -2.56
N CYS A 73 -15.97 -28.30 -2.39
CA CYS A 73 -14.60 -28.19 -1.86
C CYS A 73 -14.65 -27.60 -0.45
N SER A 74 -14.61 -28.47 0.56
CA SER A 74 -14.40 -28.12 1.97
C SER A 74 -12.97 -28.39 2.39
#